data_AF-A0A350PJJ9-F1
#
_entry.id   AF-A0A350PJJ9-F1
#
_cell.length_a   1.000
_cell.length_b   1.000
_cell.length_c   1.000
_cell.angle_alpha   90.00
_cell.angle_beta   90.00
_cell.angle_gamma   90.00
#
_symmetry.space_group_name_H-M   'P 1'
#
loop_
_entity.id
_entity.type
_entity.pdbx_description
1 polymer ?
#
loop_
_entity_poly.entity_id
_entity_poly.type
_entity_poly.pdbx_seq_one_letter_code
_entity_poly.pdbx_strand_id
1 'polypeptide(L)' 'KGMNLMLESTVEKVEKKGSGVKVTVKTKKGEEVIEADVVLSAVGVTGNVEGLGLEDIGVKVERGAIV' A
#
# COMPACT_ATOMS: atom_id res chain seq x y z
N LYS A 1 10.11 -16.41 -17.53
CA LYS A 1 10.43 -15.07 -16.96
C LYS A 1 9.40 -14.09 -17.52
N GLY A 2 8.50 -13.52 -16.70
CA GLY A 2 7.39 -12.69 -17.19
C GLY A 2 6.94 -11.59 -16.22
N MET A 3 7.70 -11.35 -15.16
CA MET A 3 7.43 -10.28 -14.20
C MET A 3 8.51 -9.21 -14.33
N ASN A 4 8.07 -7.96 -14.48
CA ASN A 4 8.95 -6.81 -14.37
C ASN A 4 9.04 -6.39 -12.89
N LEU A 5 10.27 -6.23 -12.38
CA LEU A 5 10.52 -5.88 -10.99
C LEU A 5 11.11 -4.48 -10.91
N MET A 6 10.35 -3.54 -10.35
CA MET A 6 10.77 -2.16 -10.14
C MET A 6 11.21 -1.98 -8.69
N LEU A 7 12.45 -2.35 -8.40
CA LEU A 7 13.04 -2.14 -7.08
C LEU A 7 13.35 -0.64 -6.86
N GLU A 8 13.46 -0.23 -5.60
CA GLU A 8 13.80 1.15 -5.22
C GLU A 8 12.88 2.21 -5.87
N SER A 9 11.63 1.82 -6.07
CA SER A 9 10.60 2.63 -6.70
C SER A 9 9.45 2.86 -5.72
N THR A 10 8.90 4.07 -5.69
CA THR A 10 7.82 4.47 -4.79
C THR A 10 6.58 4.82 -5.58
N VAL A 11 5.42 4.27 -5.20
CA VAL A 11 4.13 4.66 -5.79
C VAL A 11 3.69 5.98 -5.18
N GLU A 12 3.53 7.03 -5.99
CA GLU A 12 3.11 8.36 -5.52
C GLU A 12 1.62 8.61 -5.70
N LYS A 13 1.02 8.05 -6.76
CA LYS A 13 -0.40 8.26 -7.07
C LYS A 13 -1.01 7.05 -7.76
N VAL A 14 -2.26 6.73 -7.42
CA VAL A 14 -3.07 5.72 -8.09
C VAL A 14 -4.41 6.36 -8.47
N GLU A 15 -4.70 6.38 -9.76
CA GLU A 15 -5.91 7.00 -10.32
C GLU A 15 -6.73 5.96 -11.10
N LYS A 16 -7.99 5.75 -10.72
CA LYS A 16 -8.90 4.93 -11.52
C LYS A 16 -9.35 5.71 -12.76
N LYS A 17 -9.24 5.10 -13.94
CA LYS A 17 -9.69 5.66 -15.21
C LYS A 17 -10.57 4.65 -15.94
N GLY A 18 -11.88 4.86 -15.90
CA GLY A 18 -12.83 3.95 -16.54
C GLY A 18 -12.67 2.53 -16.03
N SER A 19 -12.32 1.61 -16.94
CA SER A 19 -12.06 0.19 -16.63
C SER A 19 -10.63 -0.12 -16.16
N GLY A 20 -9.71 0.84 -16.18
CA GLY A 20 -8.31 0.64 -15.82
C GLY A 20 -7.82 1.57 -14.71
N VAL A 21 -6.53 1.49 -14.42
CA VAL A 21 -5.83 2.23 -13.38
C VAL A 21 -4.54 2.82 -13.93
N LYS A 22 -4.29 4.09 -13.59
CA LYS A 22 -3.05 4.79 -13.87
C LYS A 22 -2.26 4.93 -12.57
N VAL A 23 -1.03 4.43 -12.54
CA VAL A 23 -0.14 4.46 -11.38
C VAL A 23 1.06 5.33 -11.71
N THR A 24 1.27 6.39 -10.92
CA THR A 24 2.50 7.18 -10.98
C THR A 24 3.51 6.59 -10.01
N VAL A 25 4.66 6.19 -10.55
CA VAL A 25 5.76 5.57 -9.81
C VAL A 25 7.00 6.45 -9.95
N LYS A 26 7.57 6.86 -8.83
CA LYS A 26 8.87 7.53 -8.78
C LYS A 26 9.97 6.50 -8.69
N THR A 27 10.86 6.52 -9.67
CA THR A 27 12.07 5.70 -9.72
C THR A 27 13.30 6.59 -9.53
N LYS A 28 14.49 5.98 -9.42
CA LYS A 28 15.76 6.72 -9.41
C LYS A 28 16.00 7.57 -10.65
N LYS A 29 15.31 7.26 -11.76
CA LYS A 29 15.47 7.93 -13.06
C LYS A 29 14.46 9.06 -13.29
N GLY A 30 13.45 9.17 -12.43
CA GLY A 30 12.37 10.15 -12.56
C GLY A 30 11.00 9.53 -12.29
N GLU A 31 9.95 10.25 -12.68
CA GLU A 31 8.58 9.75 -12.60
C GLU A 31 8.22 8.93 -13.85
N GLU A 32 7.60 7.78 -13.62
CA GLU A 32 7.07 6.89 -14.65
C GLU A 32 5.57 6.68 -14.42
N VAL A 33 4.82 6.55 -15.50
CA VAL A 33 3.39 6.28 -15.46
C VAL A 33 3.15 4.87 -15.99
N ILE A 34 2.48 4.05 -15.20
CA ILE A 34 2.12 2.68 -15.53
C ILE A 34 0.59 2.59 -15.65
N GLU A 35 0.09 2.13 -16.80
CA GLU A 35 -1.32 1.83 -16.99
C GLU A 35 -1.54 0.32 -16.86
N ALA A 36 -2.54 -0.08 -16.09
CA ALA A 36 -2.88 -1.47 -15.84
C ALA A 36 -4.39 -1.63 -15.62
N ASP A 37 -4.93 -2.82 -15.87
CA ASP A 37 -6.36 -3.10 -15.63
C ASP A 37 -6.67 -3.17 -14.12
N VAL A 38 -5.74 -3.72 -13.33
CA VAL A 38 -5.92 -3.96 -11.90
C VAL A 38 -4.65 -3.60 -11.13
N VAL A 39 -4.81 -3.04 -9.94
CA VAL A 39 -3.73 -2.77 -8.98
C VAL A 39 -3.97 -3.57 -7.71
N LEU A 40 -2.99 -4.38 -7.31
CA LEU A 40 -2.97 -5.09 -6.04
C LEU A 40 -2.10 -4.31 -5.03
N SER A 41 -2.70 -3.84 -3.94
CA SER A 41 -1.96 -3.22 -2.84
C SER A 41 -1.49 -4.29 -1.86
N ALA A 42 -0.19 -4.59 -1.89
CA ALA A 42 0.46 -5.59 -1.03
C ALA A 42 1.68 -4.99 -0.30
N VAL A 43 1.54 -3.76 0.22
CA VAL A 43 2.62 -3.00 0.87
C VAL A 43 2.91 -3.43 2.31
N GLY A 44 1.94 -4.05 2.99
CA GLY A 44 2.05 -4.47 4.39
C GLY A 44 0.69 -4.83 4.99
N VAL A 45 0.71 -5.24 6.26
CA VAL A 45 -0.49 -5.56 7.06
C VAL A 45 -0.43 -4.85 8.42
N THR A 46 -1.58 -4.51 8.97
CA THR A 46 -1.74 -3.92 10.31
C THR A 46 -2.75 -4.75 11.09
N GLY A 47 -2.55 -4.93 12.39
CA GLY A 47 -3.45 -5.74 13.21
C GLY A 47 -4.79 -5.05 13.45
N ASN A 48 -5.85 -5.87 13.56
CA ASN A 48 -7.21 -5.41 13.82
C ASN A 48 -7.39 -5.17 15.32
N VAL A 49 -6.93 -4.03 15.81
CA VAL A 49 -6.89 -3.69 17.25
C VAL A 49 -7.85 -2.56 17.63
N GLU A 50 -8.50 -1.94 16.65
CA GLU A 50 -9.47 -0.85 16.84
C GLU A 50 -10.88 -1.40 17.10
N GLY A 51 -11.70 -0.67 17.87
CA GLY A 51 -13.11 -1.01 18.11
C GLY A 51 -13.34 -2.23 19.02
N LEU A 52 -12.30 -2.73 19.69
CA LEU A 52 -12.34 -3.91 20.56
C LEU A 52 -12.43 -3.58 22.07
N GLY A 53 -12.48 -2.30 22.45
CA GLY A 53 -12.48 -1.88 23.87
C GLY A 53 -11.18 -2.18 24.61
N LEU A 54 -10.07 -2.45 23.89
CA LEU A 54 -8.76 -2.75 24.46
C LEU A 54 -8.19 -1.57 25.27
N GLU A 55 -8.52 -0.34 24.85
CA GLU A 55 -8.12 0.89 25.52
C GLU A 55 -8.77 1.02 26.91
N ASP A 56 -10.05 0.66 27.02
CA ASP A 56 -10.84 0.76 28.26
C ASP A 56 -10.33 -0.17 29.36
N ILE A 57 -9.72 -1.29 28.96
CA ILE A 57 -9.14 -2.29 29.85
C ILE A 57 -7.63 -2.14 30.03
N GLY A 58 -7.04 -1.06 29.49
CA GLY A 58 -5.63 -0.71 29.68
C GLY A 58 -4.62 -1.55 28.89
N VAL A 59 -5.05 -2.24 27.83
CA VAL A 59 -4.15 -3.00 26.95
C VAL A 59 -3.35 -2.04 26.09
N LYS A 60 -2.03 -2.21 26.05
CA LYS A 60 -1.15 -1.39 25.23
C LYS A 60 -1.16 -1.89 23.80
N VAL A 61 -1.27 -0.95 22.88
CA VAL A 61 -1.19 -1.19 21.44
C VAL A 61 -0.08 -0.31 20.88
N GLU A 62 0.87 -0.92 20.20
CA GLU A 62 1.96 -0.24 19.51
C GLU A 62 2.03 -0.71 18.06
N ARG A 63 2.03 0.24 17.11
CA ARG A 63 2.14 -0.04 15.66
C ARG A 63 1.11 -1.06 15.13
N GLY A 64 -0.09 -1.05 15.70
CA GLY A 64 -1.17 -1.97 15.31
C GLY A 64 -0.99 -3.40 15.84
N ALA A 65 -0.12 -3.60 16.84
CA ALA A 65 0.04 -4.85 17.57
C ALA A 65 -0.17 -4.62 19.07
N ILE A 66 -0.67 -5.63 19.77
CA ILE A 66 -0.79 -5.61 21.24
C ILE A 66 0.58 -5.89 21.85
N VAL A 67 0.96 -5.16 22.90
CA VAL A 67 2.25 -5.25 23.60
C VAL A 67 2.12 -5.41 25.11
#